data_AF-A0A9Q0RTY6-F1
#
_entry.id   AF-A0A9Q0RTY6-F1
#
_cell.length_a   1.000
_cell.length_b   1.000
_cell.length_c   1.000
_cell.angle_alpha   90.00
_cell.angle_beta   90.00
_cell.angle_gamma   90.00
#
_symmetry.space_group_name_H-M   'P 1'
#
loop_
_entity.id
_entity.type
_entity.pdbx_description
1 polymer ?
#
loop_
_entity_poly.entity_id
_entity_poly.type
_entity_poly.pdbx_seq_one_letter_code
_entity_poly.pdbx_strand_id
1 'polypeptide(L)'
;MAPILGYWDLRGLASTIRNLLHYKEVEFEDKLYKIGPAPEYESSEWTAVKPTLDLDFPNLPYYIDGDVKLSQSTTILRYLGRNYDLVGDNEAQTQRIELAEQQAIDLRYALIRMVYFNPNYDKDREEYLQRLPTLVEQIDKFIGSNQWVAGDKLTYVDFLLYDALDFNRLFDASAFQSADNVNNYLTRFENIPQIKAYMSSGKYNKLPVFGPMAAWGGQREE
;
A
#
# COMPACT_ATOMS: atom_id res chain seq x y z
N MET A 1 -17.80 10.96 -15.19
CA MET A 1 -17.43 9.55 -15.42
C MET A 1 -16.89 9.03 -14.09
N ALA A 2 -16.96 7.72 -13.85
CA ALA A 2 -16.30 7.16 -12.67
C ALA A 2 -14.78 7.40 -12.77
N PRO A 3 -14.08 7.65 -11.66
CA PRO A 3 -12.62 7.74 -11.68
C PRO A 3 -11.97 6.45 -12.16
N ILE A 4 -10.76 6.54 -12.71
CA ILE A 4 -9.96 5.39 -13.15
C ILE A 4 -8.71 5.30 -12.28
N LEU A 5 -8.52 4.18 -11.60
CA LEU A 5 -7.26 3.81 -10.95
C LEU A 5 -6.54 2.80 -11.83
N GLY A 6 -5.37 3.18 -12.37
CA GLY A 6 -4.56 2.28 -13.18
C GLY A 6 -3.39 1.69 -12.40
N TYR A 7 -3.23 0.37 -12.42
CA TYR A 7 -2.08 -0.31 -11.83
C TYR A 7 -1.85 -1.70 -12.42
N TRP A 8 -0.73 -2.33 -12.04
CA TRP A 8 -0.52 -3.74 -12.31
C TRP A 8 -1.60 -4.62 -11.65
N ASP A 9 -1.87 -5.79 -12.25
CA ASP A 9 -2.75 -6.85 -11.73
C ASP A 9 -2.07 -7.61 -10.56
N LEU A 10 -1.84 -6.85 -9.48
CA LEU A 10 -1.24 -7.25 -8.22
C LEU A 10 -1.63 -6.25 -7.12
N ARG A 11 -1.34 -6.58 -5.86
CA ARG A 11 -1.67 -5.72 -4.71
C ARG A 11 -0.83 -4.44 -4.69
N GLY A 12 0.49 -4.56 -4.52
CA GLY A 12 1.51 -3.51 -4.69
C GLY A 12 1.13 -2.13 -4.16
N LEU A 13 1.59 -1.08 -4.84
CA LEU A 13 1.43 0.31 -4.38
C LEU A 13 -0.02 0.83 -4.45
N ALA A 14 -0.86 0.27 -5.31
CA ALA A 14 -2.24 0.70 -5.48
C ALA A 14 -3.19 0.18 -4.39
N SER A 15 -2.78 -0.82 -3.61
CA SER A 15 -3.57 -1.36 -2.49
C SER A 15 -4.07 -0.29 -1.53
N THR A 16 -3.22 0.68 -1.19
CA THR A 16 -3.59 1.78 -0.28
C THR A 16 -4.70 2.65 -0.84
N ILE A 17 -4.66 2.90 -2.16
CA ILE A 17 -5.64 3.70 -2.88
C ILE A 17 -6.95 2.92 -3.02
N ARG A 18 -6.89 1.64 -3.39
CA ARG A 18 -8.07 0.75 -3.46
C ARG A 18 -8.79 0.67 -2.12
N ASN A 19 -8.04 0.44 -1.03
CA ASN A 19 -8.59 0.38 0.32
C ASN A 19 -9.31 1.69 0.67
N LEU A 20 -8.73 2.85 0.34
CA LEU A 20 -9.35 4.15 0.61
C LEU A 20 -10.62 4.37 -0.23
N LEU A 21 -10.58 4.08 -1.54
CA LEU A 21 -11.75 4.21 -2.42
C LEU A 21 -12.90 3.30 -1.96
N HIS A 22 -12.60 2.05 -1.58
CA HIS A 22 -13.61 1.15 -1.01
C HIS A 22 -14.12 1.61 0.35
N TYR A 23 -13.26 2.12 1.22
CA TYR A 23 -13.69 2.70 2.50
C TYR A 23 -14.67 3.86 2.32
N LYS A 24 -14.48 4.67 1.27
CA LYS A 24 -15.36 5.78 0.91
C LYS A 24 -16.46 5.40 -0.07
N GLU A 25 -16.60 4.11 -0.37
CA GLU A 25 -17.65 3.55 -1.25
C GLU A 25 -17.71 4.28 -2.61
N VAL A 26 -16.55 4.66 -3.13
CA VAL A 26 -16.40 5.34 -4.42
C VAL A 26 -16.50 4.27 -5.52
N GLU A 27 -17.41 4.45 -6.46
CA GLU A 27 -17.44 3.66 -7.69
C GLU A 27 -16.32 4.13 -8.63
N PHE A 28 -15.40 3.23 -9.00
CA PHE A 28 -14.25 3.52 -9.85
C PHE A 28 -13.95 2.35 -10.80
N GLU A 29 -13.30 2.64 -11.93
CA GLU A 29 -12.70 1.63 -12.80
C GLU A 29 -11.31 1.26 -12.26
N ASP A 30 -11.11 -0.01 -11.88
CA ASP A 30 -9.79 -0.55 -11.57
C ASP A 30 -9.15 -1.10 -12.85
N LYS A 31 -8.34 -0.27 -13.50
CA LYS A 31 -7.67 -0.61 -14.76
C LYS A 31 -6.40 -1.40 -14.47
N LEU A 32 -6.51 -2.72 -14.59
CA LEU A 32 -5.43 -3.66 -14.33
C LEU A 32 -4.61 -3.97 -15.60
N TYR A 33 -3.29 -3.83 -15.49
CA TYR A 33 -2.32 -4.21 -16.52
C TYR A 33 -1.61 -5.51 -16.13
N LYS A 34 -1.43 -6.41 -17.08
CA LYS A 34 -0.74 -7.68 -16.84
C LYS A 34 0.74 -7.59 -17.17
N ILE A 35 1.52 -8.39 -16.46
CA ILE A 35 2.92 -8.68 -16.76
C ILE A 35 2.98 -10.10 -17.29
N GLY A 36 3.60 -10.28 -18.46
CA GLY A 36 3.80 -11.58 -19.10
C GLY A 36 4.63 -12.54 -18.25
N PRO A 37 4.68 -13.82 -18.64
CA PRO A 37 5.47 -14.82 -17.94
C PRO A 37 6.98 -14.56 -18.06
N ALA A 38 7.76 -15.24 -17.22
CA ALA A 38 9.20 -15.31 -17.36
C ALA A 38 9.60 -16.08 -18.64
N PRO A 39 10.77 -15.79 -19.24
CA PRO A 39 11.73 -14.75 -18.83
C PRO A 39 11.45 -13.35 -19.39
N GLU A 40 10.50 -13.18 -20.30
CA GLU A 40 10.31 -11.92 -21.05
C GLU A 40 9.62 -10.83 -20.22
N TYR A 41 8.74 -11.21 -19.29
CA TYR A 41 7.99 -10.28 -18.43
C TYR A 41 7.34 -9.13 -19.21
N GLU A 42 6.71 -9.45 -20.35
CA GLU A 42 6.17 -8.44 -21.25
C GLU A 42 5.17 -7.51 -20.55
N SER A 43 5.28 -6.21 -20.80
CA SER A 43 4.41 -5.17 -20.22
C SER A 43 3.72 -4.34 -21.30
N SER A 44 3.49 -4.95 -22.46
CA SER A 44 2.97 -4.31 -23.68
C SER A 44 1.63 -3.60 -23.46
N GLU A 45 0.74 -4.15 -22.64
CA GLU A 45 -0.54 -3.52 -22.29
C GLU A 45 -0.34 -2.12 -21.68
N TRP A 46 0.60 -1.98 -20.73
CA TRP A 46 0.91 -0.71 -20.11
C TRP A 46 1.72 0.19 -21.04
N THR A 47 2.77 -0.32 -21.68
CA THR A 47 3.67 0.51 -22.50
C THR A 47 2.97 1.08 -23.72
N ALA A 48 1.96 0.40 -24.26
CA ALA A 48 1.13 0.90 -25.35
C ALA A 48 0.26 2.11 -24.95
N VAL A 49 -0.32 2.10 -23.74
CA VAL A 49 -1.23 3.18 -23.29
C VAL A 49 -0.54 4.30 -22.54
N LYS A 50 0.63 4.04 -21.92
CA LYS A 50 1.41 5.03 -21.15
C LYS A 50 1.54 6.41 -21.81
N PRO A 51 1.90 6.55 -23.11
CA PRO A 51 2.03 7.87 -23.74
C PRO A 51 0.68 8.54 -24.07
N THR A 52 -0.44 7.82 -23.98
CA THR A 52 -1.77 8.29 -24.39
C THR A 52 -2.60 8.88 -23.25
N LEU A 53 -2.19 8.66 -22.00
CA LEU A 53 -2.96 9.02 -20.81
C LEU A 53 -2.85 10.50 -20.41
N ASP A 54 -1.97 11.27 -21.07
CA ASP A 54 -1.80 12.71 -20.81
C ASP A 54 -1.52 13.01 -19.32
N LEU A 55 -0.62 12.21 -18.73
CA LEU A 55 -0.09 12.41 -17.38
C LEU A 55 1.18 13.26 -17.47
N ASP A 56 1.37 14.21 -16.55
CA ASP A 56 2.61 15.01 -16.47
C ASP A 56 3.86 14.11 -16.32
N PHE A 57 3.74 13.08 -15.47
CA PHE A 57 4.76 12.06 -15.25
C PHE A 57 4.13 10.66 -15.41
N PRO A 58 4.10 10.08 -16.63
CA PRO A 58 3.43 8.81 -16.87
C PRO A 58 4.04 7.67 -16.04
N ASN A 59 3.29 7.14 -15.08
CA ASN A 59 3.73 6.09 -14.17
C ASN A 59 2.54 5.31 -13.59
N LEU A 60 2.82 4.19 -12.93
CA LEU A 60 1.85 3.40 -12.17
C LEU A 60 2.16 3.47 -10.66
N PRO A 61 1.14 3.62 -9.78
CA PRO A 61 -0.26 3.85 -10.13
C PRO A 61 -0.51 5.24 -10.68
N TYR A 62 -1.59 5.36 -11.46
CA TYR A 62 -2.20 6.63 -11.83
C TYR A 62 -3.67 6.69 -11.39
N TYR A 63 -4.19 7.89 -11.20
CA TYR A 63 -5.60 8.16 -10.91
C TYR A 63 -6.11 9.27 -11.83
N ILE A 64 -7.21 9.03 -12.54
CA ILE A 64 -7.85 9.99 -13.43
C ILE A 64 -9.30 10.21 -12.98
N ASP A 65 -9.66 11.46 -12.71
CA ASP A 65 -11.01 11.88 -12.31
C ASP A 65 -11.34 13.23 -12.95
N GLY A 66 -12.01 13.18 -14.10
CA GLY A 66 -12.23 14.36 -14.94
C GLY A 66 -10.90 14.99 -15.37
N ASP A 67 -10.68 16.24 -14.97
CA ASP A 67 -9.45 17.00 -15.26
C ASP A 67 -8.29 16.66 -14.31
N VAL A 68 -8.57 15.95 -13.21
CA VAL A 68 -7.52 15.52 -12.28
C VAL A 68 -6.82 14.30 -12.82
N LYS A 69 -5.52 14.44 -13.12
CA LYS A 69 -4.67 13.38 -13.68
C LYS A 69 -3.39 13.27 -12.85
N LEU A 70 -3.30 12.27 -11.99
CA LEU A 70 -2.22 12.13 -11.03
C LEU A 70 -1.47 10.81 -11.23
N SER A 71 -0.15 10.86 -11.09
CA SER A 71 0.67 9.69 -10.78
C SER A 71 1.29 9.87 -9.38
N GLN A 72 2.09 8.88 -8.94
CA GLN A 72 2.66 8.77 -7.58
C GLN A 72 1.61 8.37 -6.53
N SER A 73 1.78 7.18 -5.95
CA SER A 73 0.81 6.59 -5.03
C SER A 73 0.51 7.48 -3.83
N THR A 74 1.54 8.10 -3.23
CA THR A 74 1.38 8.97 -2.06
C THR A 74 0.67 10.27 -2.42
N THR A 75 0.92 10.84 -3.60
CA THR A 75 0.24 12.04 -4.09
C THR A 75 -1.25 11.78 -4.30
N ILE A 76 -1.59 10.66 -4.96
CA ILE A 76 -2.97 10.22 -5.16
C ILE A 76 -3.65 10.00 -3.80
N LEU A 77 -3.00 9.31 -2.88
CA LEU A 77 -3.54 9.01 -1.55
C LEU A 77 -3.79 10.30 -0.74
N ARG A 78 -2.87 11.26 -0.77
CA ARG A 78 -3.05 12.59 -0.15
C ARG A 78 -4.18 13.39 -0.79
N TYR A 79 -4.34 13.33 -2.12
CA TYR A 79 -5.43 13.98 -2.85
C TYR A 79 -6.79 13.44 -2.40
N LEU A 80 -6.97 12.12 -2.39
CA LEU A 80 -8.19 11.48 -1.89
C LEU A 80 -8.39 11.77 -0.40
N GLY A 81 -7.31 11.79 0.38
CA GLY A 81 -7.34 12.14 1.78
C GLY A 81 -7.95 13.51 2.04
N ARG A 82 -7.52 14.54 1.28
CA ARG A 82 -8.12 15.89 1.36
C ARG A 82 -9.58 15.91 0.91
N ASN A 83 -9.91 15.25 -0.20
CA ASN A 83 -11.26 15.28 -0.75
C ASN A 83 -12.31 14.59 0.14
N TYR A 84 -11.89 13.64 0.98
CA TYR A 84 -12.78 12.87 1.84
C TYR A 84 -12.59 13.12 3.34
N ASP A 85 -11.96 14.24 3.70
CA ASP A 85 -11.71 14.65 5.09
C ASP A 85 -10.99 13.56 5.93
N LEU A 86 -9.97 12.94 5.32
CA LEU A 86 -9.07 11.97 5.95
C LEU A 86 -7.69 12.58 6.18
N VAL A 87 -7.67 13.82 6.64
CA VAL A 87 -6.47 14.59 7.02
C VAL A 87 -6.54 15.00 8.49
N GLY A 88 -5.42 15.46 9.04
CA GLY A 88 -5.36 15.97 10.40
C GLY A 88 -6.14 17.28 10.56
N ASP A 89 -6.75 17.47 11.72
CA ASP A 89 -7.56 18.64 12.07
C ASP A 89 -6.70 19.79 12.63
N ASN A 90 -5.45 19.51 12.98
CA ASN A 90 -4.51 20.47 13.54
C ASN A 90 -3.06 20.12 13.18
N GLU A 91 -2.16 21.04 13.50
CA GLU A 91 -0.73 20.91 13.20
C GLU A 91 -0.10 19.66 13.84
N ALA A 92 -0.44 19.35 15.10
CA ALA A 92 0.14 18.19 15.78
C ALA A 92 -0.27 16.87 15.11
N GLN A 93 -1.53 16.75 14.69
CA GLN A 93 -1.99 15.61 13.91
C GLN A 93 -1.33 15.57 12.53
N THR A 94 -1.19 16.72 11.87
CA THR A 94 -0.54 16.83 10.55
C THR A 94 0.91 16.35 10.60
N GLN A 95 1.71 16.83 11.56
CA GLN A 95 3.10 16.40 11.75
C GLN A 95 3.20 14.89 12.00
N ARG A 96 2.28 14.35 12.81
CA ARG A 96 2.26 12.93 13.13
C ARG A 96 1.89 12.06 11.92
N ILE A 97 0.94 12.52 11.10
CA ILE A 97 0.56 11.89 9.84
C ILE A 97 1.74 11.88 8.86
N GLU A 98 2.41 13.03 8.68
CA GLU A 98 3.53 13.15 7.75
C GLU A 98 4.74 12.29 8.17
N LEU A 99 5.05 12.25 9.48
CA LEU A 99 6.12 11.39 9.99
C LEU A 99 5.81 9.90 9.77
N ALA A 100 4.58 9.48 10.07
CA ALA A 100 4.14 8.11 9.84
C ALA A 100 4.14 7.74 8.34
N GLU A 101 3.80 8.69 7.48
CA GLU A 101 3.82 8.48 6.03
C GLU A 101 5.23 8.17 5.53
N GLN A 102 6.22 8.97 5.94
CA GLN A 102 7.61 8.75 5.57
C GLN A 102 8.13 7.41 6.13
N GLN A 103 7.82 7.10 7.38
CA GLN A 103 8.23 5.83 7.99
C GLN A 103 7.58 4.61 7.31
N ALA A 104 6.31 4.70 6.92
CA ALA A 104 5.62 3.63 6.19
C ALA A 104 6.19 3.45 4.77
N ILE A 105 6.58 4.55 4.11
CA ILE A 105 7.29 4.51 2.82
C ILE A 105 8.63 3.81 2.98
N ASP A 106 9.44 4.18 3.97
CA ASP A 106 10.74 3.56 4.23
C ASP A 106 10.62 2.06 4.50
N LEU A 107 9.69 1.66 5.37
CA LEU A 107 9.42 0.24 5.67
C LEU A 107 9.01 -0.53 4.40
N ARG A 108 8.13 0.06 3.58
CA ARG A 108 7.67 -0.56 2.34
C ARG A 108 8.79 -0.70 1.31
N TYR A 109 9.59 0.35 1.11
CA TYR A 109 10.68 0.32 0.14
C TYR A 109 11.87 -0.53 0.57
N ALA A 110 12.09 -0.71 1.88
CA ALA A 110 13.07 -1.69 2.37
C ALA A 110 12.73 -3.10 1.88
N LEU A 111 11.47 -3.54 2.05
CA LEU A 111 11.01 -4.84 1.55
C LEU A 111 11.04 -4.92 0.02
N ILE A 112 10.55 -3.90 -0.70
CA ILE A 112 10.56 -3.85 -2.18
C ILE A 112 11.99 -4.00 -2.73
N ARG A 113 12.94 -3.21 -2.22
CA ARG A 113 14.34 -3.24 -2.71
C ARG A 113 15.02 -4.56 -2.42
N MET A 114 14.66 -5.21 -1.32
CA MET A 114 15.21 -6.51 -0.98
C MET A 114 14.74 -7.60 -1.95
N VAL A 115 13.45 -7.63 -2.32
CA VAL A 115 12.88 -8.74 -3.13
C VAL A 115 13.05 -8.57 -4.63
N TYR A 116 13.33 -7.36 -5.14
CA TYR A 116 13.45 -7.11 -6.58
C TYR A 116 14.89 -6.95 -7.04
N PHE A 117 15.30 -7.77 -8.02
CA PHE A 117 16.58 -7.66 -8.73
C PHE A 117 17.81 -7.58 -7.81
N ASN A 118 17.72 -8.15 -6.60
CA ASN A 118 18.79 -8.13 -5.62
C ASN A 118 19.68 -9.38 -5.76
N PRO A 119 20.93 -9.24 -6.23
CA PRO A 119 21.84 -10.37 -6.33
C PRO A 119 22.26 -10.94 -4.96
N ASN A 120 22.08 -10.18 -3.88
CA ASN A 120 22.40 -10.58 -2.51
C ASN A 120 21.13 -10.92 -1.69
N TYR A 121 20.03 -11.30 -2.36
CA TYR A 121 18.73 -11.51 -1.72
C TYR A 121 18.81 -12.34 -0.43
N ASP A 122 19.48 -13.50 -0.44
CA ASP A 122 19.52 -14.38 0.73
C ASP A 122 20.17 -13.72 1.96
N LYS A 123 21.28 -12.99 1.74
CA LYS A 123 21.97 -12.25 2.80
C LYS A 123 21.13 -11.08 3.29
N ASP A 124 20.64 -10.24 2.38
CA ASP A 124 19.87 -9.05 2.75
C ASP A 124 18.54 -9.43 3.41
N ARG A 125 17.95 -10.57 3.03
CA ARG A 125 16.80 -11.17 3.69
C ARG A 125 17.10 -11.55 5.13
N GLU A 126 18.23 -12.21 5.39
CA GLU A 126 18.63 -12.56 6.75
C GLU A 126 18.82 -11.30 7.62
N GLU A 127 19.52 -10.30 7.10
CA GLU A 127 19.71 -9.02 7.79
C GLU A 127 18.39 -8.29 8.03
N TYR A 128 17.47 -8.33 7.05
CA TYR A 128 16.15 -7.72 7.18
C TYR A 128 15.31 -8.41 8.27
N LEU A 129 15.29 -9.74 8.31
CA LEU A 129 14.57 -10.51 9.34
C LEU A 129 15.10 -10.22 10.75
N GLN A 130 16.41 -10.02 10.91
CA GLN A 130 16.99 -9.64 12.20
C GLN A 130 16.57 -8.23 12.65
N ARG A 131 16.37 -7.31 11.70
CA ARG A 131 16.02 -5.89 11.98
C ARG A 131 14.53 -5.65 12.10
N LEU A 132 13.70 -6.44 11.43
CA LEU A 132 12.26 -6.23 11.33
C LEU A 132 11.55 -6.15 12.71
N PRO A 133 11.84 -7.01 13.71
CA PRO A 133 11.22 -6.89 15.03
C PRO A 133 11.44 -5.52 15.68
N THR A 134 12.65 -4.95 15.55
CA THR A 134 12.95 -3.61 16.08
C THR A 134 12.19 -2.51 15.32
N LEU A 135 12.03 -2.64 14.00
CA LEU A 135 11.24 -1.69 13.21
C LEU A 135 9.75 -1.74 13.60
N VAL A 136 9.20 -2.94 13.80
CA VAL A 136 7.82 -3.14 14.24
C VAL A 136 7.63 -2.58 15.66
N GLU A 137 8.57 -2.82 16.58
CA GLU A 137 8.52 -2.27 17.94
C GLU A 137 8.54 -0.73 17.96
N GLN A 138 9.31 -0.09 17.06
CA GLN A 138 9.31 1.37 16.92
C GLN A 138 7.94 1.90 16.48
N ILE A 139 7.30 1.23 15.52
CA ILE A 139 5.96 1.60 15.05
C ILE A 139 4.91 1.32 16.13
N ASP A 140 5.04 0.21 16.87
CA ASP A 140 4.16 -0.14 17.99
C ASP A 140 4.16 0.94 19.08
N LYS A 141 5.35 1.36 19.50
CA LYS A 141 5.52 2.48 20.44
C LYS A 141 5.00 3.79 19.86
N PHE A 142 5.20 4.02 18.56
CA PHE A 142 4.72 5.21 17.90
C PHE A 142 3.19 5.28 17.91
N ILE A 143 2.49 4.22 17.52
CA ILE A 143 1.01 4.13 17.58
C ILE A 143 0.55 4.31 19.03
N GLY A 144 1.18 3.57 19.96
CA GLY A 144 0.87 3.60 21.38
C GLY A 144 -0.59 3.26 21.65
N SER A 145 -1.24 4.05 22.50
CA SER A 145 -2.65 3.85 22.85
C SER A 145 -3.65 4.48 21.87
N ASN A 146 -3.19 5.10 20.78
CA ASN A 146 -4.08 5.77 19.84
C ASN A 146 -4.89 4.74 19.02
N GLN A 147 -6.12 5.09 18.68
CA GLN A 147 -6.96 4.23 17.82
C GLN A 147 -6.40 4.14 16.39
N TRP A 148 -5.94 5.27 15.88
CA TRP A 148 -5.34 5.48 14.56
C TRP A 148 -4.09 6.35 14.70
N VAL A 149 -3.34 6.54 13.61
CA VAL A 149 -2.11 7.36 13.66
C VAL A 149 -2.36 8.76 14.19
N ALA A 150 -3.46 9.41 13.77
CA ALA A 150 -3.78 10.78 14.18
C ALA A 150 -4.56 10.90 15.51
N GLY A 151 -4.65 9.81 16.30
CA GLY A 151 -5.49 9.75 17.51
C GLY A 151 -6.76 8.95 17.24
N ASP A 152 -7.93 9.54 17.41
CA ASP A 152 -9.22 8.85 17.24
C ASP A 152 -9.76 8.87 15.80
N LYS A 153 -9.24 9.78 14.96
CA LYS A 153 -9.66 9.97 13.56
C LYS A 153 -8.82 9.09 12.62
N LEU A 154 -9.50 8.30 11.79
CA LEU A 154 -8.87 7.57 10.67
C LEU A 154 -8.47 8.58 9.60
N THR A 155 -7.25 8.48 9.08
CA THR A 155 -6.71 9.38 8.05
C THR A 155 -6.09 8.58 6.91
N TYR A 156 -5.70 9.27 5.83
CA TYR A 156 -5.15 8.60 4.64
C TYR A 156 -3.88 7.78 4.95
N VAL A 157 -3.08 8.21 5.95
CA VAL A 157 -1.84 7.51 6.31
C VAL A 157 -2.11 6.14 6.93
N ASP A 158 -3.29 5.94 7.50
CA ASP A 158 -3.63 4.65 8.11
C ASP A 158 -3.74 3.54 7.05
N PHE A 159 -4.21 3.88 5.86
CA PHE A 159 -4.22 2.97 4.70
C PHE A 159 -2.80 2.62 4.24
N LEU A 160 -1.90 3.60 4.24
CA LEU A 160 -0.50 3.42 3.87
C LEU A 160 0.26 2.55 4.87
N LEU A 161 0.07 2.84 6.17
CA LEU A 161 0.71 2.13 7.26
C LEU A 161 0.17 0.70 7.38
N TYR A 162 -1.14 0.49 7.22
CA TYR A 162 -1.74 -0.84 7.17
C TYR A 162 -1.06 -1.72 6.13
N ASP A 163 -0.97 -1.28 4.86
CA ASP A 163 -0.36 -2.11 3.81
C ASP A 163 1.14 -2.31 4.04
N ALA A 164 1.87 -1.30 4.53
CA ALA A 164 3.29 -1.45 4.83
C ALA A 164 3.55 -2.51 5.93
N LEU A 165 2.72 -2.51 6.97
CA LEU A 165 2.78 -3.49 8.05
C LEU A 165 2.29 -4.87 7.59
N ASP A 166 1.18 -4.95 6.86
CA ASP A 166 0.64 -6.22 6.41
C ASP A 166 1.56 -6.94 5.41
N PHE A 167 2.24 -6.22 4.52
CA PHE A 167 3.24 -6.83 3.63
C PHE A 167 4.37 -7.47 4.45
N ASN A 168 4.82 -6.79 5.50
CA ASN A 168 5.84 -7.32 6.40
C ASN A 168 5.33 -8.46 7.28
N ARG A 169 4.06 -8.42 7.72
CA ARG A 169 3.41 -9.49 8.46
C ARG A 169 3.25 -10.75 7.61
N LEU A 170 2.96 -10.60 6.33
CA LEU A 170 2.95 -11.71 5.36
C LEU A 170 4.35 -12.25 5.11
N PHE A 171 5.38 -11.37 5.12
CA PHE A 171 6.76 -11.77 4.92
C PHE A 171 7.32 -12.56 6.11
N ASP A 172 7.10 -12.07 7.33
CA ASP A 172 7.48 -12.72 8.57
C ASP A 172 6.56 -12.29 9.73
N ALA A 173 5.57 -13.14 10.03
CA ALA A 173 4.64 -12.91 11.13
C ALA A 173 5.29 -12.98 12.51
N SER A 174 6.47 -13.60 12.65
CA SER A 174 7.13 -13.75 13.96
C SER A 174 7.58 -12.40 14.53
N ALA A 175 7.96 -11.46 13.66
CA ALA A 175 8.35 -10.11 14.04
C ALA A 175 7.23 -9.29 14.71
N PHE A 176 5.98 -9.74 14.62
CA PHE A 176 4.80 -9.06 15.15
C PHE A 176 4.31 -9.64 16.48
N GLN A 177 4.88 -10.74 16.98
CA GLN A 177 4.35 -11.47 18.15
C GLN A 177 4.28 -10.63 19.44
N SER A 178 5.19 -9.68 19.61
CA SER A 178 5.26 -8.81 20.81
C SER A 178 4.73 -7.40 20.57
N ALA A 179 4.08 -7.14 19.43
CA ALA A 179 3.63 -5.82 19.00
C ALA A 179 2.11 -5.68 19.13
N ASP A 180 1.61 -5.66 20.37
CA ASP A 180 0.18 -5.67 20.68
C ASP A 180 -0.58 -4.48 20.07
N ASN A 181 -0.01 -3.27 20.08
CA ASN A 181 -0.67 -2.09 19.53
C ASN A 181 -0.78 -2.19 18.01
N VAL A 182 0.28 -2.66 17.34
CA VAL A 182 0.27 -2.92 15.88
C VAL A 182 -0.75 -4.00 15.53
N ASN A 183 -0.79 -5.12 16.26
CA ASN A 183 -1.72 -6.21 15.97
C ASN A 183 -3.18 -5.76 16.16
N ASN A 184 -3.45 -5.02 17.23
CA ASN A 184 -4.76 -4.42 17.47
C ASN A 184 -5.14 -3.40 16.38
N TYR A 185 -4.17 -2.58 15.94
CA TYR A 185 -4.35 -1.62 14.86
C TYR A 185 -4.69 -2.30 13.52
N LEU A 186 -3.94 -3.33 13.11
CA LEU A 186 -4.20 -4.11 11.90
C LEU A 186 -5.59 -4.77 11.95
N THR A 187 -5.91 -5.40 13.08
CA THR A 187 -7.22 -6.03 13.30
C THR A 187 -8.35 -5.01 13.23
N ARG A 188 -8.15 -3.81 13.78
CA ARG A 188 -9.14 -2.74 13.73
C ARG A 188 -9.38 -2.26 12.30
N PHE A 189 -8.32 -2.06 11.52
CA PHE A 189 -8.40 -1.66 10.12
C PHE A 189 -9.19 -2.70 9.29
N GLU A 190 -8.86 -3.97 9.44
CA GLU A 190 -9.52 -5.09 8.73
C GLU A 190 -10.99 -5.27 9.11
N ASN A 191 -11.41 -4.79 10.30
CA ASN A 191 -12.79 -4.85 10.76
C ASN A 191 -13.59 -3.56 10.49
N ILE A 192 -13.02 -2.55 9.83
CA ILE A 192 -13.82 -1.44 9.30
C ILE A 192 -14.85 -2.03 8.32
N PRO A 193 -16.16 -1.76 8.47
CA PRO A 193 -17.20 -2.47 7.71
C PRO A 193 -16.98 -2.50 6.20
N GLN A 194 -16.62 -1.36 5.61
CA GLN A 194 -16.35 -1.22 4.18
C GLN A 194 -15.09 -2.01 3.74
N ILE A 195 -14.03 -1.96 4.55
CA ILE A 195 -12.79 -2.70 4.29
C ILE A 195 -13.04 -4.21 4.38
N LYS A 196 -13.73 -4.65 5.43
CA LYS A 196 -14.11 -6.05 5.62
C LYS A 196 -14.96 -6.58 4.46
N ALA A 197 -15.93 -5.78 4.01
CA ALA A 197 -16.75 -6.11 2.85
C ALA A 197 -15.91 -6.21 1.58
N TYR A 198 -15.00 -5.25 1.34
CA TYR A 198 -14.08 -5.29 0.20
C TYR A 198 -13.17 -6.52 0.23
N MET A 199 -12.53 -6.82 1.36
CA MET A 199 -11.67 -7.99 1.55
C MET A 199 -12.41 -9.32 1.33
N SER A 200 -13.74 -9.32 1.48
CA SER A 200 -14.60 -10.49 1.26
C SER A 200 -15.27 -10.52 -0.13
N SER A 201 -15.08 -9.49 -0.97
CA SER A 201 -15.87 -9.27 -2.20
C SER A 201 -15.39 -10.03 -3.43
N GLY A 202 -14.31 -10.79 -3.32
CA GLY A 202 -13.60 -11.40 -4.47
C GLY A 202 -12.85 -10.40 -5.36
N LYS A 203 -13.01 -9.09 -5.14
CA LYS A 203 -12.22 -8.03 -5.79
C LYS A 203 -10.89 -7.76 -5.08
N TYR A 204 -10.77 -8.17 -3.82
CA TYR A 204 -9.56 -7.97 -3.03
C TYR A 204 -8.50 -9.03 -3.36
N ASN A 205 -7.33 -8.56 -3.80
CA ASN A 205 -6.17 -9.41 -4.02
C ASN A 205 -5.24 -9.33 -2.81
N LYS A 206 -5.21 -10.39 -1.99
CA LYS A 206 -4.22 -10.52 -0.90
C LYS A 206 -2.82 -10.78 -1.46
N LEU A 207 -2.75 -11.66 -2.46
CA LEU A 207 -1.56 -11.99 -3.26
C LEU A 207 -1.91 -11.89 -4.76
N PRO A 208 -0.93 -11.59 -5.63
CA PRO A 208 0.47 -11.37 -5.29
C PRO A 208 0.70 -9.96 -4.74
N VAL A 209 1.58 -9.83 -3.73
CA VAL A 209 1.99 -8.53 -3.15
C VAL A 209 2.83 -7.76 -4.17
N PHE A 210 3.73 -8.46 -4.85
CA PHE A 210 4.66 -7.93 -5.83
C PHE A 210 4.48 -8.59 -7.20
N GLY A 211 5.21 -8.11 -8.19
CA GLY A 211 5.21 -8.65 -9.54
C GLY A 211 6.00 -9.96 -9.65
N PRO A 212 5.88 -10.68 -10.77
CA PRO A 212 6.43 -12.02 -10.94
C PRO A 212 7.97 -12.08 -10.92
N MET A 213 8.64 -10.93 -11.04
CA MET A 213 10.11 -10.81 -10.94
C MET A 213 10.63 -10.81 -9.49
N ALA A 214 9.75 -10.68 -8.49
CA ALA A 214 10.14 -10.60 -7.10
C ALA A 214 10.51 -11.97 -6.53
N ALA A 215 11.60 -12.04 -5.76
CA ALA A 215 12.04 -13.25 -5.07
C ALA A 215 11.05 -13.75 -3.99
N TRP A 216 10.13 -12.89 -3.56
CA TRP A 216 9.03 -13.23 -2.66
C TRP A 216 7.78 -12.43 -3.00
N GLY A 217 6.59 -13.00 -2.75
CA GLY A 217 5.31 -12.30 -2.89
C GLY A 217 4.83 -12.08 -4.34
N GLY A 218 5.52 -12.64 -5.33
CA GLY A 218 5.16 -12.58 -6.75
C GLY A 218 4.21 -13.68 -7.25
N GLN A 219 3.91 -14.68 -6.42
CA GLN A 219 3.06 -15.81 -6.75
C GLN A 219 1.60 -15.56 -6.29
N ARG A 220 0.62 -16.06 -7.07
CA ARG A 220 -0.80 -16.09 -6.64
C ARG A 220 -1.01 -17.21 -5.63
N GLU A 221 -1.99 -17.07 -4.74
CA GLU A 221 -2.43 -18.20 -3.90
C GLU A 221 -2.92 -19.33 -4.84
N GLU A 222 -2.48 -20.57 -4.57
CA GLU A 222 -2.95 -21.78 -5.27
C GLU A 222 -4.39 -22.15 -4.89
#